data_AF-A0A841P8G1-F1
#
_entry.id   AF-A0A841P8G1-F1
#
_cell.length_a   1.000
_cell.length_b   1.000
_cell.length_c   1.000
_cell.angle_alpha   90.00
_cell.angle_beta   90.00
_cell.angle_gamma   90.00
#
_symmetry.space_group_name_H-M   'P 1'
#
loop_
_entity.id
_entity.type
_entity.pdbx_description
1 polymer ?
#
loop_
_entity_poly.entity_id
_entity_poly.type
_entity_poly.pdbx_seq_one_letter_code
_entity_poly.pdbx_strand_id
1 'polypeptide(L)'
;MSSDLKPDEIPPGDAPVPAAVVLVGRSGRLRPLDAGRDASRLYPLSHDEHTDATWVDMKVGPFAGEQAFADHVAELVADKKRAFFAVAGLDDKPLGWLCLMEARPSHHVVELGYVLYTPPLQRTRLATEALYLILRHVFDDLGYRRLEWTCTSTNLRSRKAADRLGFVYEGTLRQGLFLKGKPCDICVYSMLSSEWPDHRSAFEAWLDPGNFDAGRQLRSVAEIRSGLGAKGLC
;
A
#
# COMPACT_ATOMS: atom_id res chain seq x y z
N MET A 1 -3.37 -28.99 8.78
CA MET A 1 -4.85 -29.00 8.65
C MET A 1 -5.19 -27.96 7.61
N SER A 2 -5.62 -28.41 6.43
CA SER A 2 -6.04 -27.52 5.33
C SER A 2 -7.30 -26.81 5.79
N SER A 3 -7.24 -25.49 5.97
CA SER A 3 -8.45 -24.71 6.24
C SER A 3 -9.12 -24.42 4.91
N ASP A 4 -10.03 -25.31 4.53
CA ASP A 4 -10.97 -25.14 3.42
C ASP A 4 -12.07 -24.12 3.82
N LEU A 5 -11.67 -22.91 4.22
CA LEU A 5 -12.61 -21.82 4.38
C LEU A 5 -13.12 -21.45 3.00
N LYS A 6 -14.44 -21.53 2.80
CA LYS A 6 -15.07 -21.03 1.58
C LYS A 6 -14.77 -19.53 1.45
N PRO A 7 -14.68 -18.99 0.21
CA PRO A 7 -14.22 -17.62 -0.03
C PRO A 7 -15.01 -16.52 0.70
N ASP A 8 -16.21 -16.82 1.18
CA ASP A 8 -17.11 -15.88 1.85
C ASP A 8 -17.36 -16.15 3.33
N GLU A 9 -16.82 -17.21 3.92
CA GLU A 9 -17.06 -17.54 5.33
C GLU A 9 -16.13 -16.71 6.23
N ILE A 10 -16.71 -15.89 7.12
CA ILE A 10 -15.91 -15.12 8.09
C ILE A 10 -15.32 -16.13 9.08
N PRO A 11 -13.98 -16.17 9.27
CA PRO A 11 -13.39 -17.00 10.31
C PRO A 11 -14.05 -16.71 11.67
N PRO A 12 -14.24 -17.71 12.55
CA PRO A 12 -14.80 -17.45 13.86
C PRO A 12 -13.86 -16.51 14.67
N GLY A 13 -14.43 -15.44 15.22
CA GLY A 13 -13.71 -14.44 16.03
C GLY A 13 -13.35 -13.18 15.26
N ASP A 14 -12.70 -12.24 15.95
CA ASP A 14 -12.20 -11.00 15.32
C ASP A 14 -10.82 -11.24 14.71
N ALA A 15 -10.53 -10.59 13.57
CA ALA A 15 -9.16 -10.52 13.05
C ALA A 15 -8.22 -9.80 14.05
N PRO A 16 -6.90 -10.06 14.02
CA PRO A 16 -5.96 -9.26 14.81
C PRO A 16 -5.97 -7.80 14.35
N VAL A 17 -5.94 -6.85 15.29
CA VAL A 17 -5.72 -5.44 14.95
C VAL A 17 -4.34 -5.32 14.29
N PRO A 18 -4.20 -4.69 13.10
CA PRO A 18 -2.93 -4.64 12.41
C PRO A 18 -1.90 -3.86 13.21
N ALA A 19 -0.71 -4.42 13.31
CA ALA A 19 0.47 -3.76 13.87
C ALA A 19 1.57 -3.73 12.81
N ALA A 20 2.42 -2.70 12.86
CA ALA A 20 3.57 -2.67 11.97
C ALA A 20 4.58 -3.73 12.40
N VAL A 21 4.95 -4.60 11.46
CA VAL A 21 5.95 -5.67 11.64
C VAL A 21 7.00 -5.60 10.54
N VAL A 22 8.07 -6.38 10.67
CA VAL A 22 9.09 -6.48 9.62
C VAL A 22 8.63 -7.47 8.57
N LEU A 23 8.49 -7.03 7.32
CA LEU A 23 8.17 -7.87 6.17
C LEU A 23 9.32 -7.76 5.16
N VAL A 24 9.98 -8.89 4.89
CA VAL A 24 11.17 -8.94 4.04
C VAL A 24 10.78 -9.30 2.60
N GLY A 25 11.26 -8.51 1.65
CA GLY A 25 11.17 -8.77 0.21
C GLY A 25 12.55 -8.93 -0.43
N ARG A 26 12.57 -9.06 -1.75
CA ARG A 26 13.78 -9.22 -2.59
C ARG A 26 14.48 -7.89 -2.88
N SER A 27 13.72 -6.80 -2.99
CA SER A 27 14.21 -5.45 -3.36
C SER A 27 14.34 -4.53 -2.15
N GLY A 28 13.93 -4.99 -0.97
CA GLY A 28 13.93 -4.19 0.26
C GLY A 28 13.04 -4.82 1.32
N ARG A 29 12.51 -4.00 2.22
CA ARG A 29 11.69 -4.43 3.35
C ARG A 29 10.65 -3.39 3.73
N LEU A 30 9.58 -3.86 4.36
CA LEU A 30 8.75 -3.04 5.22
C LEU A 30 9.16 -3.26 6.67
N ARG A 31 9.14 -2.19 7.46
CA ARG A 31 9.39 -2.24 8.90
C ARG A 31 8.59 -1.15 9.60
N PRO A 32 8.39 -1.23 10.93
CA PRO A 32 7.81 -0.13 11.68
C PRO A 32 8.48 1.19 11.34
N LEU A 33 7.66 2.20 11.05
CA LEU A 33 8.13 3.57 10.88
C LEU A 33 8.74 4.06 12.20
N ASP A 34 9.95 4.59 12.13
CA ASP A 34 10.69 5.07 13.29
C ASP A 34 10.86 6.57 13.17
N ALA A 35 10.21 7.33 14.06
CA ALA A 35 10.23 8.78 14.00
C ALA A 35 11.64 9.37 14.21
N GLY A 36 12.44 8.78 15.11
CA GLY A 36 13.78 9.26 15.43
C GLY A 36 14.81 8.97 14.33
N ARG A 37 14.62 7.88 13.59
CA ARG A 37 15.51 7.47 12.48
C ARG A 37 15.07 7.99 11.12
N ASP A 38 13.78 7.91 10.81
CA ASP A 38 13.30 7.99 9.43
C ASP A 38 12.92 9.41 9.02
N ALA A 39 12.51 10.27 9.96
CA ALA A 39 12.04 11.63 9.65
C ALA A 39 13.10 12.47 8.90
N SER A 40 14.29 12.62 9.47
CA SER A 40 15.39 13.39 8.84
C SER A 40 15.87 12.80 7.52
N ARG A 41 15.69 11.49 7.31
CA ARG A 41 16.07 10.80 6.06
C ARG A 41 15.02 10.97 4.97
N LEU A 42 13.75 11.04 5.34
CA LEU A 42 12.62 11.18 4.41
C LEU A 42 12.33 12.64 4.06
N TYR A 43 12.65 13.58 4.95
CA TYR A 43 12.44 15.00 4.70
C TYR A 43 13.07 15.49 3.39
N PRO A 44 14.39 15.33 3.13
CA PRO A 44 15.01 15.79 1.89
C PRO A 44 14.51 15.04 0.65
N LEU A 45 13.98 13.83 0.80
CA LEU A 45 13.40 13.05 -0.30
C LEU A 45 11.95 13.44 -0.62
N SER A 46 11.26 14.11 0.30
CA SER A 46 9.86 14.54 0.13
C SER A 46 9.71 16.06 -0.05
N HIS A 47 10.80 16.81 0.18
CA HIS A 47 10.86 18.26 0.09
C HIS A 47 11.95 18.70 -0.89
N ASP A 48 11.95 18.11 -2.10
CA ASP A 48 12.85 18.45 -3.21
C ASP A 48 12.13 19.29 -4.29
N GLU A 49 12.68 19.34 -5.49
CA GLU A 49 12.06 19.99 -6.66
C GLU A 49 10.69 19.42 -7.06
N HIS A 50 10.29 18.26 -6.52
CA HIS A 50 9.01 17.59 -6.74
C HIS A 50 8.07 17.67 -5.53
N THR A 51 8.34 18.55 -4.55
CA THR A 51 7.53 18.74 -3.33
C THR A 51 6.04 18.82 -3.64
N ASP A 52 5.62 19.75 -4.51
CA ASP A 52 4.20 19.95 -4.81
C ASP A 52 3.53 18.68 -5.34
N ALA A 53 4.20 17.97 -6.25
CA ALA A 53 3.70 16.71 -6.82
C ALA A 53 3.66 15.57 -5.80
N THR A 54 4.55 15.58 -4.80
CA THR A 54 4.60 14.59 -3.72
C THR A 54 3.47 14.78 -2.72
N TRP A 55 3.12 16.04 -2.42
CA TRP A 55 2.17 16.38 -1.37
C TRP A 55 0.76 16.74 -1.87
N VAL A 56 0.53 16.89 -3.18
CA VAL A 56 -0.75 17.37 -3.75
C VAL A 56 -1.96 16.58 -3.26
N ASP A 57 -1.85 15.25 -3.16
CA ASP A 57 -2.95 14.35 -2.76
C ASP A 57 -2.85 13.88 -1.29
N MET A 58 -1.85 14.35 -0.53
CA MET A 58 -1.71 14.03 0.89
C MET A 58 -2.68 14.86 1.74
N LYS A 59 -3.18 14.29 2.84
CA LYS A 59 -4.10 14.97 3.78
C LYS A 59 -3.51 16.23 4.41
N VAL A 60 -2.20 16.22 4.60
CA VAL A 60 -1.41 17.32 5.17
C VAL A 60 -0.17 17.58 4.32
N GLY A 61 0.61 18.58 4.69
CA GLY A 61 1.83 18.99 3.98
C GLY A 61 1.56 19.83 2.71
N PRO A 62 2.62 20.27 2.01
CA PRO A 62 4.02 20.15 2.41
C PRO A 62 4.32 20.89 3.71
N PHE A 63 5.38 20.50 4.41
CA PHE A 63 5.74 21.05 5.72
C PHE A 63 6.75 22.18 5.57
N ALA A 64 6.62 23.23 6.40
CA ALA A 64 7.44 24.43 6.30
C ALA A 64 8.93 24.20 6.64
N GLY A 65 9.26 23.09 7.30
CA GLY A 65 10.62 22.76 7.72
C GLY A 65 10.74 21.34 8.24
N GLU A 66 11.98 20.88 8.41
CA GLU A 66 12.31 19.52 8.86
C GLU A 66 11.70 19.21 10.23
N GLN A 67 11.70 20.17 11.16
CA GLN A 67 11.10 19.97 12.48
C GLN A 67 9.59 19.71 12.40
N ALA A 68 8.86 20.52 11.63
CA ALA A 68 7.41 20.34 11.47
C ALA A 68 7.06 18.99 10.80
N PHE A 69 7.91 18.53 9.88
CA PHE A 69 7.78 17.20 9.31
C PHE A 69 8.08 16.09 10.33
N ALA A 70 9.14 16.25 11.13
CA ALA A 70 9.51 15.30 12.17
C ALA A 70 8.42 15.18 13.26
N ASP A 71 7.85 16.30 13.68
CA ASP A 71 6.72 16.33 14.62
C ASP A 71 5.53 15.56 14.06
N HIS A 72 5.21 15.76 12.78
CA HIS A 72 4.15 15.00 12.12
C HIS A 72 4.46 13.50 12.05
N VAL A 73 5.68 13.10 11.68
CA VAL A 73 6.07 11.68 11.67
C VAL A 73 5.96 11.07 13.08
N ALA A 74 6.29 11.83 14.13
CA ALA A 74 6.12 11.38 15.51
C ALA A 74 4.63 11.18 15.88
N GLU A 75 3.73 12.04 15.42
CA GLU A 75 2.28 11.85 15.55
C GLU A 75 1.80 10.57 14.86
N LEU A 76 2.27 10.30 13.64
CA LEU A 76 1.92 9.07 12.91
C LEU A 76 2.34 7.81 13.69
N VAL A 77 3.55 7.78 14.25
CA VAL A 77 4.07 6.65 15.02
C VAL A 77 3.39 6.50 16.40
N ALA A 78 2.91 7.61 16.97
CA ALA A 78 2.17 7.60 18.24
C ALA A 78 0.75 7.03 18.09
N ASP A 79 0.12 7.15 16.91
CA ASP A 79 -1.23 6.63 16.64
C ASP A 79 -1.26 5.09 16.59
N LYS A 80 -1.63 4.47 17.72
CA LYS A 80 -1.69 3.00 17.84
C LYS A 80 -2.90 2.36 17.16
N LYS A 81 -3.82 3.15 16.59
CA LYS A 81 -4.93 2.63 15.77
C LYS A 81 -4.50 2.36 14.32
N ARG A 82 -3.30 2.80 13.95
CA ARG A 82 -2.75 2.73 12.61
C ARG A 82 -1.41 2.02 12.64
N ALA A 83 -1.15 1.21 11.62
CA ALA A 83 0.12 0.53 11.45
C ALA A 83 0.90 1.20 10.31
N PHE A 84 1.83 2.08 10.66
CA PHE A 84 2.73 2.73 9.71
C PHE A 84 3.98 1.89 9.46
N PHE A 85 4.22 1.57 8.19
CA PHE A 85 5.41 0.88 7.73
C PHE A 85 6.27 1.84 6.92
N ALA A 86 7.54 1.97 7.28
CA ALA A 86 8.53 2.54 6.39
C ALA A 86 8.81 1.56 5.24
N VAL A 87 8.85 2.07 4.02
CA VAL A 87 9.35 1.34 2.85
C VAL A 87 10.84 1.59 2.75
N ALA A 88 11.65 0.56 3.00
CA ALA A 88 13.09 0.69 3.07
C ALA A 88 13.79 -0.16 2.00
N GLY A 89 14.90 0.37 1.46
CA GLY A 89 15.79 -0.37 0.59
C GLY A 89 16.49 -1.54 1.30
N LEU A 90 17.27 -2.32 0.55
CA LEU A 90 18.09 -3.40 1.12
C LEU A 90 19.09 -2.89 2.18
N ASP A 91 19.56 -1.65 2.00
CA ASP A 91 20.44 -0.86 2.88
C ASP A 91 19.72 -0.22 4.07
N ASP A 92 18.44 -0.52 4.29
CA ASP A 92 17.58 0.05 5.34
C ASP A 92 17.28 1.55 5.20
N LYS A 93 17.65 2.18 4.07
CA LYS A 93 17.31 3.58 3.79
C LYS A 93 15.80 3.72 3.58
N PRO A 94 15.10 4.56 4.35
CA PRO A 94 13.67 4.79 4.16
C PRO A 94 13.46 5.64 2.89
N LEU A 95 12.51 5.22 2.06
CA LEU A 95 12.16 5.88 0.78
C LEU A 95 10.67 6.27 0.73
N GLY A 96 9.93 6.00 1.79
CA GLY A 96 8.53 6.34 1.92
C GLY A 96 7.89 5.60 3.07
N TRP A 97 6.57 5.69 3.16
CA TRP A 97 5.77 4.88 4.07
C TRP A 97 4.42 4.52 3.45
N LEU A 98 3.76 3.57 4.08
CA LEU A 98 2.37 3.22 3.85
C LEU A 98 1.72 2.83 5.19
N CYS A 99 0.39 2.81 5.23
CA CYS A 99 -0.36 2.60 6.46
C CYS A 99 -1.49 1.59 6.27
N LEU A 100 -1.60 0.64 7.19
CA LEU A 100 -2.87 -0.06 7.42
C LEU A 100 -3.69 0.76 8.44
N MET A 101 -4.91 1.12 8.07
CA MET A 101 -5.79 2.01 8.84
C MET A 101 -7.26 1.60 8.69
N GLU A 102 -8.13 2.27 9.47
CA GLU A 102 -9.59 2.05 9.47
C GLU A 102 -9.98 0.57 9.63
N ALA A 103 -9.17 -0.19 10.39
CA ALA A 103 -9.38 -1.61 10.62
C ALA A 103 -10.72 -1.85 11.31
N ARG A 104 -11.47 -2.80 10.77
CA ARG A 104 -12.73 -3.32 11.30
C ARG A 104 -12.57 -4.82 11.55
N PRO A 105 -11.90 -5.21 12.66
CA PRO A 105 -11.55 -6.60 12.99
C PRO A 105 -12.72 -7.59 12.92
N SER A 106 -13.87 -7.22 13.49
CA SER A 106 -15.10 -8.04 13.49
C SER A 106 -15.68 -8.29 12.10
N HIS A 107 -15.24 -7.53 11.10
CA HIS A 107 -15.63 -7.68 9.70
C HIS A 107 -14.48 -8.16 8.82
N HIS A 108 -13.28 -8.36 9.38
CA HIS A 108 -12.08 -8.72 8.63
C HIS A 108 -11.80 -7.75 7.45
N VAL A 109 -12.03 -6.44 7.67
CA VAL A 109 -11.78 -5.38 6.68
C VAL A 109 -10.74 -4.40 7.19
N VAL A 110 -9.77 -4.04 6.35
CA VAL A 110 -8.77 -3.01 6.64
C VAL A 110 -8.53 -2.17 5.39
N GLU A 111 -8.11 -0.92 5.55
CA GLU A 111 -7.73 -0.03 4.46
C GLU A 111 -6.21 0.12 4.38
N LEU A 112 -5.66 0.07 3.17
CA LEU A 112 -4.32 0.54 2.85
C LEU A 112 -4.40 1.99 2.37
N GLY A 113 -3.74 2.88 3.10
CA GLY A 113 -3.78 4.31 2.82
C GLY A 113 -2.58 5.07 3.34
N TYR A 114 -2.72 6.39 3.37
CA TYR A 114 -1.69 7.32 3.85
C TYR A 114 -0.30 7.10 3.23
N VAL A 115 -0.27 6.68 1.96
CA VAL A 115 0.95 6.28 1.26
C VAL A 115 1.75 7.51 0.84
N LEU A 116 2.97 7.64 1.36
CA LEU A 116 3.97 8.58 0.85
C LEU A 116 5.06 7.79 0.15
N TYR A 117 5.14 7.88 -1.17
CA TYR A 117 6.30 7.41 -1.94
C TYR A 117 7.10 8.62 -2.41
N THR A 118 8.33 8.75 -1.92
CA THR A 118 9.26 9.80 -2.38
C THR A 118 9.67 9.52 -3.84
N PRO A 119 10.14 10.53 -4.61
CA PRO A 119 10.48 10.35 -6.01
C PRO A 119 11.43 9.17 -6.29
N PRO A 120 12.47 8.89 -5.48
CA PRO A 120 13.33 7.72 -5.67
C PRO A 120 12.63 6.36 -5.52
N LEU A 121 11.49 6.30 -4.82
CA LEU A 121 10.70 5.07 -4.67
C LEU A 121 9.73 4.85 -5.84
N GLN A 122 9.21 5.93 -6.42
CA GLN A 122 8.14 5.84 -7.41
C GLN A 122 8.57 5.05 -8.65
N ARG A 123 7.67 4.19 -9.15
CA ARG A 123 7.88 3.34 -10.34
C ARG A 123 9.09 2.39 -10.24
N THR A 124 9.53 2.06 -9.03
CA THR A 124 10.56 1.03 -8.80
C THR A 124 9.94 -0.34 -8.54
N ARG A 125 10.77 -1.39 -8.62
CA ARG A 125 10.40 -2.74 -8.17
C ARG A 125 10.01 -2.77 -6.70
N LEU A 126 10.75 -2.05 -5.85
CA LEU A 126 10.48 -1.94 -4.41
C LEU A 126 9.10 -1.33 -4.12
N ALA A 127 8.67 -0.31 -4.88
CA ALA A 127 7.33 0.26 -4.71
C ALA A 127 6.21 -0.76 -4.93
N THR A 128 6.32 -1.60 -5.96
CA THR A 128 5.33 -2.67 -6.17
C THR A 128 5.47 -3.80 -5.16
N GLU A 129 6.71 -4.17 -4.80
CA GLU A 129 6.94 -5.21 -3.79
C GLU A 129 6.43 -4.82 -2.40
N ALA A 130 6.55 -3.54 -2.01
CA ALA A 130 5.98 -3.03 -0.76
C ALA A 130 4.46 -3.27 -0.68
N LEU A 131 3.74 -3.03 -1.77
CA LEU A 131 2.30 -3.28 -1.83
C LEU A 131 1.98 -4.78 -1.80
N TYR A 132 2.77 -5.61 -2.50
CA TYR A 132 2.66 -7.07 -2.42
C TYR A 132 2.90 -7.59 -0.99
N LEU A 133 3.91 -7.09 -0.29
CA LEU A 133 4.21 -7.50 1.09
C LEU A 133 3.04 -7.17 2.03
N ILE A 134 2.39 -6.01 1.86
CA ILE A 134 1.18 -5.66 2.61
C ILE A 134 0.02 -6.59 2.26
N LEU A 135 -0.26 -6.80 0.98
CA LEU A 135 -1.34 -7.69 0.54
C LEU A 135 -1.16 -9.10 1.13
N ARG A 136 0.06 -9.65 1.01
CA ARG A 136 0.42 -10.93 1.59
C ARG A 136 0.21 -10.94 3.11
N HIS A 137 0.68 -9.92 3.81
CA HIS A 137 0.52 -9.86 5.26
C HIS A 137 -0.94 -9.80 5.68
N VAL A 138 -1.75 -8.96 5.02
CA VAL A 138 -3.18 -8.77 5.31
C VAL A 138 -3.96 -10.06 5.10
N PHE A 139 -3.77 -10.74 3.97
CA PHE A 139 -4.54 -11.93 3.62
C PHE A 139 -3.99 -13.22 4.26
N ASP A 140 -2.67 -13.40 4.32
CA ASP A 140 -2.06 -14.67 4.70
C ASP A 140 -1.78 -14.76 6.19
N ASP A 141 -1.29 -13.67 6.77
CA ASP A 141 -0.85 -13.65 8.17
C ASP A 141 -1.97 -13.17 9.10
N LEU A 142 -2.70 -12.12 8.70
CA LEU A 142 -3.75 -11.51 9.51
C LEU A 142 -5.15 -12.09 9.25
N GLY A 143 -5.35 -12.83 8.16
CA GLY A 143 -6.63 -13.46 7.83
C GLY A 143 -7.77 -12.48 7.55
N TYR A 144 -7.46 -11.28 7.03
CA TYR A 144 -8.48 -10.33 6.59
C TYR A 144 -9.15 -10.84 5.31
N ARG A 145 -10.44 -10.56 5.13
CA ARG A 145 -11.21 -10.96 3.96
C ARG A 145 -11.23 -9.91 2.86
N ARG A 146 -10.92 -8.66 3.22
CA ARG A 146 -11.02 -7.48 2.36
C ARG A 146 -9.96 -6.45 2.72
N LEU A 147 -9.20 -6.03 1.71
CA LEU A 147 -8.33 -4.87 1.77
C LEU A 147 -8.91 -3.74 0.90
N GLU A 148 -9.12 -2.58 1.50
CA GLU A 148 -9.63 -1.40 0.82
C GLU A 148 -8.49 -0.49 0.37
N TRP A 149 -8.71 0.21 -0.74
CA TRP A 149 -7.86 1.28 -1.22
C TRP A 149 -8.75 2.48 -1.54
N THR A 150 -8.49 3.62 -0.91
CA THR A 150 -9.22 4.85 -1.18
C THR A 150 -8.29 5.95 -1.68
N CYS A 151 -8.80 6.78 -2.59
CA CYS A 151 -8.08 7.95 -3.06
C CYS A 151 -9.04 9.03 -3.56
N THR A 152 -8.59 10.28 -3.60
CA THR A 152 -9.36 11.36 -4.24
C THR A 152 -9.58 11.03 -5.72
N SER A 153 -10.75 11.39 -6.26
CA SER A 153 -11.10 11.11 -7.65
C SER A 153 -10.15 11.75 -8.67
N THR A 154 -9.50 12.85 -8.28
CA THR A 154 -8.49 13.59 -9.04
C THR A 154 -7.10 12.95 -8.99
N ASN A 155 -6.82 12.05 -8.04
CA ASN A 155 -5.54 11.35 -7.95
C ASN A 155 -5.46 10.20 -8.96
N LEU A 156 -5.28 10.56 -10.23
CA LEU A 156 -5.20 9.58 -11.33
C LEU A 156 -4.02 8.61 -11.18
N ARG A 157 -2.95 9.00 -10.48
CA ARG A 157 -1.80 8.12 -10.24
C ARG A 157 -2.16 6.99 -9.29
N SER A 158 -2.84 7.30 -8.18
CA SER A 158 -3.31 6.32 -7.21
C SER A 158 -4.38 5.39 -7.81
N ARG A 159 -5.34 5.94 -8.56
CA ARG A 159 -6.36 5.15 -9.28
C ARG A 159 -5.73 4.14 -10.25
N LYS A 160 -4.80 4.59 -11.10
CA LYS A 160 -4.06 3.71 -12.01
C LYS A 160 -3.23 2.65 -11.26
N ALA A 161 -2.73 2.97 -10.07
CA ALA A 161 -2.01 2.00 -9.24
C ALA A 161 -2.96 0.91 -8.74
N ALA A 162 -4.13 1.28 -8.20
CA ALA A 162 -5.16 0.34 -7.76
C ALA A 162 -5.57 -0.60 -8.92
N ASP A 163 -5.93 -0.05 -10.08
CA ASP A 163 -6.31 -0.83 -11.27
C ASP A 163 -5.19 -1.79 -11.72
N ARG A 164 -3.95 -1.30 -11.79
CA ARG A 164 -2.78 -2.09 -12.20
C ARG A 164 -2.56 -3.27 -11.25
N LEU A 165 -2.68 -3.04 -9.94
CA LEU A 165 -2.47 -4.05 -8.90
C LEU A 165 -3.64 -5.03 -8.79
N GLY A 166 -4.76 -4.69 -9.43
CA GLY A 166 -5.91 -5.57 -9.56
C GLY A 166 -6.96 -5.36 -8.47
N PHE A 167 -6.97 -4.21 -7.81
CA PHE A 167 -8.12 -3.82 -7.00
C PHE A 167 -9.31 -3.50 -7.91
N VAL A 168 -10.51 -3.85 -7.47
CA VAL A 168 -11.78 -3.61 -8.16
C VAL A 168 -12.36 -2.28 -7.68
N TYR A 169 -12.75 -1.41 -8.62
CA TYR A 169 -13.45 -0.16 -8.32
C TYR A 169 -14.90 -0.44 -7.91
N GLU A 170 -15.34 0.12 -6.78
CA GLU A 170 -16.67 -0.13 -6.21
C GLU A 170 -17.59 1.09 -6.20
N GLY A 171 -17.03 2.29 -6.34
CA GLY A 171 -17.84 3.50 -6.39
C GLY A 171 -17.09 4.77 -6.03
N THR A 172 -17.83 5.87 -6.12
CA THR A 172 -17.34 7.20 -5.72
C THR A 172 -18.25 7.80 -4.66
N LEU A 173 -17.66 8.13 -3.51
CA LEU A 173 -18.32 8.88 -2.44
C LEU A 173 -18.22 10.37 -2.76
N ARG A 174 -19.32 10.96 -3.22
CA ARG A 174 -19.39 12.39 -3.55
C ARG A 174 -19.18 13.23 -2.30
N GLN A 175 -18.29 14.23 -2.36
CA GLN A 175 -17.93 15.10 -1.24
C GLN A 175 -17.51 14.33 0.03
N GLY A 176 -16.91 13.15 -0.12
CA GLY A 176 -16.54 12.29 1.01
C GLY A 176 -15.37 12.82 1.86
N LEU A 177 -14.58 13.77 1.35
CA LEU A 177 -13.48 14.42 2.08
C LEU A 177 -13.51 15.93 1.93
N PHE A 178 -12.91 16.61 2.91
CA PHE A 178 -12.50 18.00 2.81
C PHE A 178 -10.98 18.07 2.98
N LEU A 179 -10.27 18.33 1.89
CA LEU A 179 -8.81 18.29 1.82
C LEU A 179 -8.28 19.66 1.44
N LYS A 180 -7.42 20.25 2.27
CA LYS A 180 -6.75 21.54 2.01
C LYS A 180 -7.69 22.65 1.50
N GLY A 181 -8.85 22.78 2.15
CA GLY A 181 -9.84 23.81 1.82
C GLY A 181 -10.80 23.48 0.65
N LYS A 182 -10.78 22.24 0.13
CA LYS A 182 -11.60 21.84 -1.02
C LYS A 182 -12.43 20.58 -0.72
N PRO A 183 -13.71 20.54 -1.10
CA PRO A 183 -14.47 19.28 -1.09
C PRO A 183 -13.90 18.34 -2.16
N CYS A 184 -13.76 17.07 -1.82
CA CYS A 184 -13.20 16.05 -2.70
C CYS A 184 -14.09 14.81 -2.71
N ASP A 185 -14.26 14.24 -3.89
CA ASP A 185 -14.86 12.92 -4.06
C ASP A 185 -13.82 11.83 -3.79
N ILE A 186 -14.24 10.72 -3.18
CA ILE A 186 -13.38 9.57 -2.89
C ILE A 186 -13.74 8.43 -3.83
N CYS A 187 -12.78 7.93 -4.61
CA CYS A 187 -12.92 6.64 -5.28
C CYS A 187 -12.56 5.52 -4.30
N VAL A 188 -13.44 4.51 -4.21
CA VAL A 188 -13.28 3.33 -3.36
C VAL A 188 -12.96 2.13 -4.23
N TYR A 189 -11.93 1.40 -3.84
CA TYR A 189 -11.48 0.17 -4.46
C TYR A 189 -11.30 -0.91 -3.40
N SER A 190 -11.35 -2.18 -3.79
CA SER A 190 -11.11 -3.30 -2.89
C SER A 190 -10.38 -4.47 -3.56
N MET A 191 -9.76 -5.30 -2.75
CA MET A 191 -9.36 -6.66 -3.12
C MET A 191 -9.89 -7.62 -2.05
N LEU A 192 -10.41 -8.75 -2.50
CA LEU A 192 -10.96 -9.79 -1.64
C LEU A 192 -9.97 -10.93 -1.43
N SER A 193 -10.08 -11.60 -0.29
CA SER A 193 -9.29 -12.80 0.02
C SER A 193 -9.50 -13.93 -0.99
N SER A 194 -10.69 -13.99 -1.61
CA SER A 194 -11.04 -14.94 -2.67
C SER A 194 -10.26 -14.73 -3.96
N GLU A 195 -9.89 -13.48 -4.26
CA GLU A 195 -9.13 -13.09 -5.44
C GLU A 195 -7.63 -13.26 -5.19
N TRP A 196 -7.20 -13.12 -3.93
CA TRP A 196 -5.80 -13.04 -3.54
C TRP A 196 -4.90 -14.18 -4.07
N PRO A 197 -5.29 -15.48 -4.11
CA PRO A 197 -4.42 -16.53 -4.62
C PRO A 197 -3.91 -16.28 -6.06
N ASP A 198 -4.78 -15.77 -6.94
CA ASP A 198 -4.43 -15.45 -8.32
C ASP A 198 -3.57 -14.18 -8.39
N HIS A 199 -3.91 -13.16 -7.61
CA HIS A 199 -3.10 -11.94 -7.51
C HIS A 199 -1.70 -12.24 -6.96
N ARG A 200 -1.60 -13.07 -5.92
CA ARG A 200 -0.33 -13.51 -5.33
C ARG A 200 0.55 -14.16 -6.38
N SER A 201 0.00 -15.11 -7.14
CA SER A 201 0.71 -15.78 -8.23
C SER A 201 1.21 -14.79 -9.29
N ALA A 202 0.38 -13.80 -9.67
CA ALA A 202 0.79 -12.76 -10.60
C ALA A 202 1.90 -11.85 -10.04
N PHE A 203 1.82 -11.48 -8.77
CA PHE A 203 2.87 -10.69 -8.10
C PHE A 203 4.18 -11.45 -8.00
N GLU A 204 4.14 -12.72 -7.61
CA GLU A 204 5.34 -13.56 -7.49
C GLU A 204 6.03 -13.77 -8.83
N ALA A 205 5.26 -14.03 -9.89
CA ALA A 205 5.78 -14.09 -11.26
C ALA A 205 6.29 -12.73 -11.76
N TRP A 206 5.66 -11.63 -11.38
CA TRP A 206 6.14 -10.28 -11.71
C TRP A 206 7.44 -9.93 -10.99
N LEU A 207 7.54 -10.31 -9.71
CA LEU A 207 8.70 -10.13 -8.83
C LEU A 207 9.79 -11.16 -9.08
N ASP A 208 9.61 -12.13 -9.96
CA ASP A 208 10.66 -13.06 -10.33
C ASP A 208 11.82 -12.31 -11.01
N PRO A 209 13.09 -12.56 -10.65
CA PRO A 209 14.23 -11.92 -11.32
C PRO A 209 14.24 -12.11 -12.84
N GLY A 210 13.73 -13.24 -13.34
CA GLY A 210 13.62 -13.52 -14.77
C GLY A 210 12.59 -12.65 -15.50
N ASN A 211 11.75 -11.89 -14.80
CA ASN A 211 10.84 -10.90 -15.40
C ASN A 211 11.49 -9.51 -15.55
N PHE A 212 12.80 -9.36 -15.29
CA PHE A 212 13.50 -8.09 -15.44
C PHE A 212 14.77 -8.23 -16.28
N ASP A 213 14.97 -7.28 -17.20
CA ASP A 213 16.20 -7.11 -17.98
C ASP A 213 16.73 -5.69 -17.82
N ALA A 214 17.99 -5.55 -17.43
CA ALA A 214 18.64 -4.28 -17.13
C ALA A 214 17.79 -3.33 -16.23
N GLY A 215 17.07 -3.90 -15.26
CA GLY A 215 16.18 -3.16 -14.35
C GLY A 215 14.81 -2.77 -14.92
N ARG A 216 14.52 -3.11 -16.18
CA ARG A 216 13.20 -2.92 -16.81
C ARG A 216 12.38 -4.20 -16.72
N GLN A 217 11.10 -4.08 -16.38
CA GLN A 217 10.18 -5.22 -16.41
C GLN A 217 9.98 -5.71 -17.86
N LEU A 218 9.97 -7.02 -18.07
CA LEU A 218 9.65 -7.66 -19.35
C LEU A 218 8.14 -7.73 -19.57
N ARG A 219 7.39 -8.04 -18.51
CA ARG A 219 5.93 -8.01 -18.48
C ARG A 219 5.46 -7.26 -17.24
N SER A 220 4.37 -6.52 -17.37
CA SER A 220 3.67 -5.89 -16.26
C SER A 220 2.88 -6.92 -15.44
N VAL A 221 2.63 -6.59 -14.17
CA VAL A 221 1.80 -7.43 -13.28
C VAL A 221 0.38 -7.61 -13.84
N ALA A 222 -0.14 -6.61 -14.56
CA ALA A 222 -1.45 -6.69 -15.20
C ALA A 222 -1.47 -7.70 -16.36
N GLU A 223 -0.46 -7.68 -17.24
CA GLU A 223 -0.33 -8.67 -18.33
C GLU A 223 -0.18 -10.10 -17.79
N ILE A 224 0.62 -10.27 -16.74
CA ILE A 224 0.79 -11.58 -16.09
C ILE A 224 -0.54 -12.06 -15.50
N ARG A 225 -1.25 -11.20 -14.76
CA ARG A 225 -2.56 -11.53 -14.18
C ARG A 225 -3.58 -11.94 -15.23
N SER A 226 -3.70 -11.18 -16.32
CA SER A 226 -4.59 -11.54 -17.43
C SER A 226 -4.24 -12.89 -18.07
N GLY A 227 -2.95 -13.21 -18.17
CA GLY A 227 -2.48 -14.50 -18.70
C GLY A 227 -2.76 -15.71 -17.80
N LEU A 228 -2.85 -15.52 -16.47
CA LEU A 228 -3.20 -16.58 -15.52
C LEU A 228 -4.69 -16.91 -15.58
N GLY A 229 -5.57 -15.90 -15.59
CA GLY A 229 -7.01 -16.10 -15.69
C GLY A 229 -7.45 -16.81 -16.98
N ALA A 230 -6.72 -16.61 -18.08
CA ALA A 230 -6.98 -17.30 -19.35
C ALA A 230 -6.62 -18.81 -19.32
N LYS A 231 -5.72 -19.25 -18.43
CA LYS A 231 -5.31 -20.67 -18.32
C LYS A 231 -6.22 -21.50 -17.40
N GLY A 232 -6.99 -20.85 -16.51
CA GLY A 232 -7.96 -21.54 -15.63
C GLY A 232 -9.31 -21.86 -16.28
N LEU A 233 -9.52 -21.44 -17.53
CA LEU A 233 -10.74 -21.66 -18.31
C LEU A 233 -10.59 -22.72 -19.42
N CYS A 234 -9.48 -23.45 -19.44
CA CYS A 234 -9.21 -24.54 -20.39
C CYS A 234 -9.10 -25.89 -19.67
#